data_AF-A0A4Y2QHB5-F1
#
_entry.id   AF-A0A4Y2QHB5-F1
#
_cell.length_a   1.000
_cell.length_b   1.000
_cell.length_c   1.000
_cell.angle_alpha   90.00
_cell.angle_beta   90.00
_cell.angle_gamma   90.00
#
_symmetry.space_group_name_H-M   'P 1'
#
loop_
_entity.id
_entity.type
_entity.pdbx_description
1 polymer ?
#
loop_
_entity_poly.entity_id
_entity_poly.type
_entity_poly.pdbx_seq_one_letter_code
_entity_poly.pdbx_strand_id
1 'polypeptide(L)'
;MLEGREFQIYTDQKPLIYAFKQNPDKCSPRQLLHLDFKSQYSTDIRHVQGSQNIVADALSRIEVDSIIKSPILNFKEFARPQKDDSDIQKFLHNDASSLQLELKPCQTSNCNLLCDTSTGV
;
A
#
# COMPACT_ATOMS: atom_id res chain seq x y z
N MET A 1 21.72 -1.35 -19.18
CA MET A 1 20.81 -0.37 -19.81
C MET A 1 19.80 -1.13 -20.66
N LEU A 2 18.50 -1.00 -20.38
CA LEU A 2 17.41 -1.67 -21.12
C LEU A 2 16.87 -0.84 -22.30
N GLU A 3 17.27 0.42 -22.37
CA GLU A 3 16.89 1.34 -23.45
C GLU A 3 17.27 0.78 -24.82
N GLY A 4 16.33 0.80 -25.76
CA GLY A 4 16.49 0.30 -27.12
C GLY A 4 16.58 -1.23 -27.24
N ARG A 5 16.32 -1.99 -26.18
CA ARG A 5 16.31 -3.47 -26.21
C ARG A 5 14.90 -3.99 -26.03
N GLU A 6 14.55 -5.01 -26.80
CA GLU A 6 13.32 -5.76 -26.56
C GLU A 6 13.52 -6.68 -25.34
N PHE A 7 12.58 -6.60 -24.39
CA PHE A 7 12.58 -7.44 -23.21
C PHE A 7 11.15 -7.73 -22.72
N GLN A 8 11.03 -8.77 -21.91
CA GLN A 8 9.78 -9.25 -21.34
C GLN A 8 9.68 -8.86 -19.87
N ILE A 9 8.50 -8.42 -19.45
CA ILE A 9 8.20 -8.11 -18.05
C ILE A 9 7.45 -9.30 -17.45
N TYR A 10 8.03 -9.95 -16.45
CA TYR A 10 7.39 -11.01 -15.70
C TYR A 10 6.78 -10.47 -14.40
N THR A 11 5.54 -10.85 -14.11
CA THR A 11 4.83 -10.45 -12.89
C THR A 11 3.85 -11.53 -12.44
N ASP A 12 3.58 -11.63 -11.14
CA ASP A 12 2.49 -12.43 -10.60
C ASP A 12 1.13 -11.72 -10.60
N GLN A 13 1.09 -10.45 -11.03
CA GLN A 13 -0.13 -9.67 -11.13
C GLN A 13 -0.89 -9.98 -12.44
N LYS A 14 -1.73 -11.03 -12.38
CA LYS A 14 -2.52 -11.52 -13.52
C LYS A 14 -3.30 -10.44 -14.30
N PRO A 15 -3.91 -9.41 -13.69
CA PRO A 15 -4.58 -8.36 -14.47
C PRO A 15 -3.69 -7.61 -15.47
N LEU A 16 -2.38 -7.48 -15.21
CA LEU A 16 -1.49 -6.68 -16.04
C LEU A 16 -1.18 -7.28 -17.42
N ILE A 17 -1.31 -8.60 -17.59
CA ILE A 17 -1.08 -9.26 -18.90
C ILE A 17 -2.10 -8.85 -19.96
N TYR A 18 -3.26 -8.33 -19.53
CA TYR A 18 -4.32 -7.83 -20.40
C TYR A 18 -4.37 -6.31 -20.42
N ALA A 19 -3.49 -5.61 -19.70
CA ALA A 19 -3.61 -4.17 -19.50
C ALA A 19 -3.46 -3.35 -20.78
N PHE A 20 -2.73 -3.85 -21.78
CA PHE A 20 -2.60 -3.24 -23.10
C PHE A 20 -3.63 -3.78 -24.13
N LYS A 21 -4.43 -4.78 -23.75
CA LYS A 21 -5.49 -5.36 -24.59
C LYS A 21 -6.89 -4.91 -24.17
N GLN A 22 -7.04 -4.31 -23.00
CA GLN A 22 -8.32 -3.81 -22.49
C GLN A 22 -8.73 -2.50 -23.18
N ASN A 23 -10.05 -2.23 -23.20
CA ASN A 23 -10.55 -0.94 -23.68
C ASN A 23 -10.03 0.20 -22.78
N PRO A 24 -9.37 1.24 -23.31
CA PRO A 24 -8.93 2.42 -22.57
C PRO A 24 -10.02 3.08 -21.73
N ASP A 25 -11.28 3.05 -22.18
CA ASP A 25 -12.44 3.65 -21.48
C ASP A 25 -12.71 3.01 -20.11
N LYS A 26 -12.17 1.81 -19.87
CA LYS A 26 -12.27 1.09 -18.58
C LYS A 26 -11.17 1.45 -17.60
N CYS A 27 -10.16 2.23 -18.02
CA CYS A 27 -9.07 2.68 -17.16
C CYS A 27 -9.36 4.06 -16.58
N SER A 28 -9.08 4.24 -15.29
CA SER A 28 -8.99 5.60 -14.73
C SER A 28 -7.86 6.39 -15.41
N PRO A 29 -7.93 7.74 -15.45
CA PRO A 29 -6.87 8.57 -16.01
C PRO A 29 -5.48 8.26 -15.43
N ARG A 30 -5.43 7.97 -14.13
CA ARG A 30 -4.19 7.58 -13.42
C ARG A 30 -3.62 6.25 -13.95
N GLN A 31 -4.48 5.25 -14.14
CA GLN A 31 -4.05 3.96 -14.69
C GLN A 31 -3.56 4.10 -16.13
N LEU A 32 -4.24 4.91 -16.94
CA LEU A 32 -3.87 5.16 -18.33
C LEU A 32 -2.47 5.78 -18.42
N LEU A 33 -2.21 6.86 -17.67
CA LEU A 33 -0.89 7.50 -17.62
C LEU A 33 0.21 6.54 -17.18
N HIS A 34 -0.09 5.68 -16.21
CA HIS A 34 0.89 4.72 -15.72
C HIS A 34 1.17 3.61 -16.74
N LEU A 35 0.16 3.16 -17.49
CA LEU A 35 0.34 2.22 -18.58
C LEU A 35 1.08 2.85 -19.76
N ASP A 36 0.81 4.12 -20.07
CA ASP A 36 1.50 4.85 -21.14
C ASP A 36 2.99 4.96 -20.84
N PHE A 37 3.35 5.33 -19.61
CA PHE A 37 4.74 5.34 -19.14
C PHE A 37 5.40 3.95 -19.24
N LYS A 38 4.71 2.88 -18.84
CA LYS A 38 5.22 1.50 -18.97
C LYS A 38 5.43 1.10 -20.44
N SER A 39 4.54 1.55 -21.32
CA SER A 39 4.55 1.20 -22.74
C SER A 39 5.79 1.73 -23.48
N GLN A 40 6.39 2.82 -22.98
CA GLN A 40 7.64 3.38 -23.49
C GLN A 40 8.82 2.39 -23.39
N TYR A 41 8.74 1.41 -22.49
CA TYR A 41 9.79 0.41 -22.28
C TYR A 41 9.44 -0.94 -22.90
N SER A 42 8.27 -1.49 -22.57
CA SER A 42 7.80 -2.76 -23.13
C SER A 42 6.30 -2.95 -22.88
N THR A 43 5.64 -3.63 -23.82
CA THR A 43 4.24 -4.07 -23.70
C THR A 43 4.10 -5.59 -23.58
N ASP A 44 5.20 -6.37 -23.70
CA ASP A 44 5.21 -7.82 -23.50
C ASP A 44 5.27 -8.14 -22.00
N ILE A 45 4.09 -8.24 -21.38
CA ILE A 45 3.91 -8.60 -19.97
C ILE A 45 3.42 -10.04 -19.87
N ARG A 46 4.14 -10.87 -19.11
CA ARG A 46 3.87 -12.29 -18.90
C ARG A 46 3.62 -12.61 -17.43
N HIS A 47 2.64 -13.46 -17.19
CA HIS A 47 2.33 -13.90 -15.85
C HIS A 47 3.27 -15.04 -15.41
N VAL A 48 3.85 -14.93 -14.22
CA VAL A 48 4.50 -16.03 -13.49
C VAL A 48 3.71 -16.35 -12.24
N GLN A 49 3.77 -17.60 -11.78
CA GLN A 49 3.15 -17.93 -10.49
C GLN A 49 3.88 -17.20 -9.37
N GLY A 50 3.16 -16.73 -8.33
CA GLY A 50 3.79 -16.05 -7.18
C GLY A 50 4.88 -16.89 -6.50
N SER A 51 4.74 -18.22 -6.48
CA SER A 51 5.77 -19.15 -5.99
C SER A 51 7.08 -19.13 -6.80
N GLN A 52 7.06 -18.58 -8.01
CA GLN A 52 8.23 -18.38 -8.87
C GLN A 52 8.71 -16.92 -8.87
N ASN A 53 7.95 -15.99 -8.28
CA ASN A 53 8.27 -14.57 -8.19
C ASN A 53 8.96 -14.20 -6.86
N ILE A 54 9.60 -15.18 -6.21
CA ILE A 54 10.12 -15.07 -4.83
C ILE A 54 11.07 -13.88 -4.61
N VAL A 55 11.89 -13.53 -5.61
CA VAL A 55 12.87 -12.43 -5.47
C VAL A 55 12.16 -11.09 -5.47
N ALA A 56 11.24 -10.84 -6.41
CA ALA A 56 10.51 -9.59 -6.48
C ALA A 56 9.54 -9.44 -5.31
N ASP A 57 8.91 -10.54 -4.88
CA ASP A 57 8.04 -10.58 -3.70
C ASP A 57 8.83 -10.31 -2.41
N ALA A 58 10.02 -10.90 -2.24
CA ALA A 58 10.88 -10.60 -1.10
C ALA A 58 11.29 -9.13 -1.05
N LEU A 59 11.68 -8.54 -2.20
CA LEU A 59 12.07 -7.12 -2.29
C LEU A 59 10.90 -6.17 -2.05
N SER A 60 9.68 -6.50 -2.50
CA SER A 60 8.50 -5.67 -2.29
C SER A 60 7.99 -5.69 -0.84
N ARG A 61 8.30 -6.75 -0.08
CA ARG A 61 7.90 -6.92 1.33
C ARG A 61 8.82 -6.26 2.35
N ILE A 62 9.99 -5.76 1.94
CA ILE A 62 11.00 -5.20 2.87
C ILE A 62 10.43 -4.04 3.69
N GLU A 63 9.55 -3.22 3.14
CA GLU A 63 9.01 -2.04 3.85
C GLU A 63 8.16 -2.43 5.07
N VAL A 64 7.34 -3.48 4.99
CA VAL A 64 6.48 -3.87 6.11
C VAL A 64 7.29 -4.54 7.22
N ASP A 65 8.16 -5.49 6.88
CA ASP A 65 8.96 -6.21 7.88
C ASP A 65 10.00 -5.31 8.56
N SER A 66 10.57 -4.34 7.84
CA SER A 66 11.50 -3.36 8.40
C SER A 66 10.80 -2.36 9.32
N ILE A 67 9.56 -1.93 9.03
CA ILE A 67 8.76 -1.09 9.92
C ILE A 67 8.40 -1.86 11.20
N ILE A 68 7.99 -3.12 11.09
CA ILE A 68 7.55 -3.95 12.22
C ILE A 68 8.72 -4.27 13.17
N LYS A 69 9.91 -4.50 12.64
CA LYS A 69 11.10 -4.90 13.42
C LYS A 69 12.07 -3.74 13.67
N SER A 70 11.69 -2.51 13.31
CA SER A 70 12.55 -1.34 13.49
C SER A 70 12.83 -1.11 14.98
N PRO A 71 14.09 -1.14 15.44
CA PRO A 71 14.43 -0.84 16.83
C PRO A 71 14.18 0.63 17.20
N ILE A 72 13.92 1.49 16.20
CA ILE A 72 13.68 2.92 16.35
C ILE A 72 12.19 3.20 16.62
N LEU A 73 11.28 2.37 16.06
CA LEU A 73 9.84 2.60 16.17
C LEU A 73 9.27 1.92 17.43
N ASN A 74 9.12 2.70 18.50
CA ASN A 74 8.46 2.24 19.71
C ASN A 74 6.98 2.66 19.74
N PHE A 75 6.12 1.77 19.26
CA PHE A 75 4.67 1.99 19.21
C PHE A 75 4.02 2.20 20.59
N LYS A 76 4.63 1.69 21.67
CA LYS A 76 4.14 1.96 23.03
C LYS A 76 4.40 3.42 23.44
N GLU A 77 5.49 4.03 23.00
CA GLU A 77 5.76 5.45 23.23
C GLU A 77 4.80 6.35 22.44
N PHE A 78 4.28 5.90 21.30
CA PHE A 78 3.21 6.62 20.59
C PHE A 78 1.85 6.45 21.24
N ALA A 79 1.53 5.26 21.77
CA ALA A 79 0.23 4.98 22.40
C ALA A 79 0.02 5.74 23.72
N ARG A 80 1.09 5.99 24.50
CA ARG A 80 1.01 6.70 25.78
C ARG A 80 0.44 8.13 25.66
N PRO A 81 1.05 9.05 24.88
CA PRO A 81 0.54 10.40 24.74
C PRO A 81 -0.86 10.41 24.12
N GLN A 82 -1.17 9.49 23.19
CA GLN A 82 -2.53 9.38 22.64
C GLN A 82 -3.59 9.06 23.70
N LYS A 83 -3.24 8.24 24.71
CA LYS A 83 -4.15 7.89 25.80
C LYS A 83 -4.39 9.07 26.75
N ASP A 84 -3.32 9.79 27.07
CA ASP A 84 -3.34 10.84 28.09
C ASP A 84 -3.77 12.22 27.56
N ASP A 85 -3.87 12.37 26.23
CA ASP A 85 -4.28 13.60 25.57
C ASP A 85 -5.79 13.86 25.70
N SER A 86 -6.14 14.97 26.36
CA SER A 86 -7.52 15.37 26.62
C SER A 86 -8.31 15.78 25.38
N ASP A 87 -7.65 16.29 24.33
CA ASP A 87 -8.32 16.68 23.09
C ASP A 87 -8.67 15.44 22.27
N ILE A 88 -7.77 14.45 22.22
CA ILE A 88 -8.05 13.15 21.62
C ILE A 88 -9.27 12.48 22.26
N GLN A 89 -9.39 12.51 23.60
CA GLN A 89 -10.56 11.96 24.29
C GLN A 89 -11.86 12.68 23.92
N LYS A 90 -11.83 13.98 23.63
CA LYS A 90 -13.01 14.72 23.16
C LYS A 90 -13.44 14.25 21.77
N PHE A 91 -12.50 14.00 20.87
CA PHE A 91 -12.80 13.57 19.50
C PHE A 91 -13.27 12.11 19.41
N LEU A 92 -12.80 11.23 20.31
CA LEU A 92 -13.28 9.84 20.42
C LEU A 92 -14.78 9.72 20.70
N HIS A 93 -15.36 10.73 21.35
CA HIS A 93 -16.77 10.73 21.76
C HIS A 93 -17.61 11.77 20.98
N ASN A 94 -17.06 12.36 19.92
CA ASN A 94 -17.70 13.44 19.19
C ASN A 94 -18.26 12.98 17.83
N ASP A 95 -19.55 12.67 17.81
CA ASP A 95 -20.29 12.25 16.61
C ASP A 95 -20.54 13.39 15.59
N ALA A 96 -20.19 14.64 15.92
CA ALA A 96 -20.36 15.78 15.01
C ALA A 96 -19.14 16.01 14.10
N SER A 97 -18.05 15.27 14.29
CA SER A 97 -16.85 15.33 13.45
C SER A 97 -16.98 14.44 12.22
N SER A 98 -16.34 14.83 11.11
CA SER A 98 -16.19 13.96 9.93
C SER A 98 -15.16 12.84 10.16
N LEU A 99 -14.41 12.89 11.26
CA LEU A 99 -13.43 11.87 11.64
C LEU A 99 -14.12 10.69 12.33
N GLN A 100 -13.68 9.48 12.02
CA GLN A 100 -14.10 8.27 12.72
C GLN A 100 -12.89 7.68 13.43
N LEU A 101 -12.63 8.13 14.66
CA LEU A 101 -11.45 7.72 15.40
C LEU A 101 -11.71 6.42 16.16
N GLU A 102 -10.96 5.38 15.85
CA GLU A 102 -11.04 4.08 16.51
C GLU A 102 -9.68 3.63 17.05
N LEU A 103 -9.69 3.01 18.24
CA LEU A 103 -8.52 2.33 18.77
C LEU A 103 -8.34 0.98 18.08
N LYS A 104 -7.30 0.85 17.26
CA LYS A 104 -6.94 -0.40 16.58
C LYS A 104 -5.75 -1.08 17.26
N PRO A 105 -5.77 -2.41 17.39
CA PRO A 105 -4.63 -3.14 17.92
C PRO A 105 -3.43 -3.00 16.98
N CYS A 106 -2.29 -2.60 17.53
CA CYS A 106 -1.05 -2.55 16.77
C CYS A 106 -0.53 -3.98 16.58
N GLN A 107 -0.29 -4.43 15.34
CA GLN A 107 0.16 -5.80 15.09
C GLN A 107 1.58 -6.09 15.62
N THR A 108 2.35 -5.03 15.88
CA THR A 108 3.78 -5.09 16.24
C THR A 108 4.00 -4.97 17.75
N SER A 109 2.97 -4.56 18.50
CA SER A 109 3.08 -4.26 19.91
C SER A 109 1.72 -4.47 20.60
N ASN A 110 1.72 -5.02 21.82
CA ASN A 110 0.50 -5.22 22.61
C ASN A 110 -0.05 -3.89 23.16
N CYS A 111 -0.29 -2.90 22.29
CA CYS A 111 -0.97 -1.66 22.60
C CYS A 111 -1.93 -1.28 21.47
N ASN A 112 -2.90 -0.44 21.79
CA ASN A 112 -3.81 0.12 20.81
C ASN A 112 -3.31 1.49 20.37
N LEU A 113 -3.45 1.78 19.08
CA LEU A 113 -3.18 3.09 18.51
C LEU A 113 -4.48 3.67 17.98
N LEU A 114 -4.64 4.98 18.12
CA LEU A 114 -5.77 5.69 17.55
C LEU A 114 -5.58 5.84 16.05
N CYS A 115 -6.58 5.42 15.27
CA CYS A 115 -6.60 5.51 13.83
C CYS A 115 -7.88 6.18 13.37
N ASP A 116 -7.80 7.04 12.36
CA ASP A 116 -8.99 7.47 11.62
C ASP A 116 -9.38 6.37 10.63
N THR A 117 -10.63 5.91 10.72
CA THR A 117 -11.23 4.91 9.84
C THR A 117 -12.28 5.51 8.92
N SER A 118 -12.40 6.84 8.86
CA SER A 118 -13.31 7.51 7.96
C SER A 118 -13.03 7.10 6.51
N THR A 119 -14.07 6.73 5.77
CA THR A 119 -13.94 6.32 4.37
C THR A 119 -14.07 7.47 3.39
N GLY A 120 -14.37 8.68 3.88
CA GLY A 120 -14.53 9.89 3.06
C GLY A 120 -15.65 9.81 2.02
N VAL A 121 -16.63 8.91 2.22
CA VAL A 121 -17.80 8.71 1.34
C VAL A 121 -18.99 9.51 1.85
#